data_AF-A0A4P8EJB5-F1
#
_entry.id   AF-A0A4P8EJB5-F1
#
_cell.length_a   1.000
_cell.length_b   1.000
_cell.length_c   1.000
_cell.angle_alpha   90.00
_cell.angle_beta   90.00
_cell.angle_gamma   90.00
#
_symmetry.space_group_name_H-M   'P 1'
#
loop_
_entity.id
_entity.type
_entity.pdbx_description
1 polymer ?
#
loop_
_entity_poly.entity_id
_entity_poly.type
_entity_poly.pdbx_seq_one_letter_code
_entity_poly.pdbx_strand_id
1 'polypeptide(L)'
;MRIKGGQSRANCELGALGASLVNGCKYCAYVPADHHATESGSSDVIYGIWTRNRDRLSLRDAAILAFAEALSATPVAATRDHVATLRDAGLSPDEIDNLIHAIAIFCWANRLMHPLGSATLKRKQK
;
A
#
# COMPACT_ATOMS: atom_id res chain seq x y z
N MET A 1 5.28 -11.40 -5.08
CA MET A 1 6.36 -12.33 -4.71
C MET A 1 6.12 -12.73 -3.26
N ARG A 2 5.83 -14.01 -2.99
CA ARG A 2 5.39 -14.52 -1.68
C ARG A 2 6.61 -14.97 -0.90
N ILE A 3 6.92 -14.33 0.23
CA ILE A 3 7.98 -14.82 1.14
C ILE A 3 7.28 -15.38 2.38
N LYS A 4 7.47 -16.69 2.64
CA LYS A 4 6.99 -17.33 3.87
C LYS A 4 7.84 -16.83 5.04
N GLY A 5 7.22 -16.31 6.10
CA GLY A 5 7.89 -15.93 7.36
C GLY A 5 8.25 -14.45 7.52
N GLY A 6 7.92 -13.58 6.55
CA GLY A 6 8.17 -12.13 6.64
C GLY A 6 6.87 -11.32 6.58
N GLN A 7 6.69 -10.43 7.57
CA GLN A 7 5.61 -9.46 7.75
C GLN A 7 4.16 -10.00 7.78
N SER A 8 3.29 -9.34 8.57
CA SER A 8 1.84 -9.55 8.41
C SER A 8 1.46 -9.23 6.97
N ARG A 9 0.75 -10.15 6.31
CA ARG A 9 0.33 -10.02 4.91
C ARG A 9 -0.45 -8.72 4.68
N ALA A 10 -1.21 -8.28 5.67
CA ALA A 10 -1.94 -7.02 5.65
C ALA A 10 -1.02 -5.80 5.44
N ASN A 11 0.14 -5.69 6.11
CA ASN A 11 1.02 -4.52 5.98
C ASN A 11 1.53 -4.34 4.54
N CYS A 12 1.91 -5.45 3.88
CA CYS A 12 2.36 -5.42 2.49
C CYS A 12 1.24 -4.97 1.54
N GLU A 13 0.02 -5.47 1.75
CA GLU A 13 -1.15 -5.09 0.96
C GLU A 13 -1.52 -3.61 1.19
N LEU A 14 -1.36 -3.10 2.41
CA LEU A 14 -1.54 -1.68 2.71
C LEU A 14 -0.51 -0.80 2.00
N GLY A 15 0.77 -1.21 1.98
CA GLY A 15 1.82 -0.52 1.25
C GLY A 15 1.57 -0.50 -0.27
N ALA A 16 1.17 -1.65 -0.83
CA ALA A 16 0.79 -1.77 -2.24
C ALA A 16 -0.42 -0.89 -2.60
N LEU A 17 -1.41 -0.80 -1.70
CA LEU A 17 -2.54 0.11 -1.84
C LEU A 17 -2.08 1.57 -1.88
N GLY A 18 -1.26 2.01 -0.90
CA GLY A 18 -0.72 3.36 -0.86
C GLY A 18 0.01 3.75 -2.15
N ALA A 19 0.85 2.86 -2.67
CA ALA A 19 1.53 3.05 -3.94
C ALA A 19 0.57 3.20 -5.12
N SER A 20 -0.48 2.38 -5.17
CA SER A 20 -1.48 2.40 -6.24
C SER A 20 -2.34 3.66 -6.22
N LEU A 21 -2.61 4.21 -5.03
CA LEU A 21 -3.32 5.49 -4.87
C LEU A 21 -2.49 6.65 -5.41
N VAL A 22 -1.21 6.75 -5.03
CA VAL A 22 -0.31 7.81 -5.53
C VAL A 22 -0.13 7.73 -7.05
N ASN A 23 0.06 6.54 -7.58
CA ASN A 23 0.26 6.34 -9.02
C ASN A 23 -1.07 6.34 -9.83
N GLY A 24 -2.23 6.45 -9.19
CA GLY A 24 -3.52 6.53 -9.86
C GLY A 24 -3.99 5.25 -10.58
N CYS A 25 -3.47 4.06 -10.23
CA CYS A 25 -3.92 2.80 -10.81
C CYS A 25 -5.09 2.21 -10.00
N LYS A 26 -6.34 2.48 -10.41
CA LYS A 26 -7.55 1.95 -9.73
C LYS A 26 -7.65 0.44 -9.77
N TYR A 27 -7.22 -0.18 -10.88
CA TYR A 27 -7.19 -1.64 -10.99
C TYR A 27 -6.21 -2.25 -9.98
N CYS A 28 -5.00 -1.70 -9.92
CA CYS A 28 -3.96 -2.14 -9.00
C CYS A 28 -4.30 -1.85 -7.55
N ALA A 29 -5.08 -0.79 -7.26
CA ALA A 29 -5.52 -0.46 -5.90
C ALA A 29 -6.60 -1.41 -5.37
N TYR A 30 -7.42 -2.01 -6.25
CA TYR A 30 -8.54 -2.86 -5.83
C TYR A 30 -8.06 -4.14 -5.13
N VAL A 31 -7.12 -4.87 -5.75
CA VAL A 31 -6.69 -6.18 -5.26
C VAL A 31 -6.01 -6.11 -3.88
N PRO A 32 -5.06 -5.19 -3.62
CA PRO A 32 -4.47 -5.04 -2.29
C PRO A 32 -5.48 -4.60 -1.24
N ALA A 33 -6.47 -3.78 -1.60
CA ALA A 33 -7.49 -3.36 -0.65
C ALA A 33 -8.40 -4.53 -0.23
N ASP A 34 -8.80 -5.38 -1.18
CA ASP A 34 -9.59 -6.59 -0.94
C ASP A 34 -8.81 -7.62 -0.11
N HIS A 35 -7.55 -7.87 -0.47
CA HIS A 35 -6.67 -8.75 0.28
C HIS A 35 -6.39 -8.23 1.69
N HIS A 36 -6.12 -6.93 1.85
CA HIS A 36 -5.92 -6.33 3.16
C HIS A 36 -7.14 -6.59 4.04
N ALA A 37 -8.34 -6.27 3.57
CA ALA A 37 -9.57 -6.47 4.35
C ALA A 37 -9.81 -7.94 4.72
N THR A 38 -9.46 -8.86 3.82
CA THR A 38 -9.53 -10.30 4.07
C THR A 38 -8.56 -10.76 5.14
N GLU A 39 -7.31 -10.27 5.10
CA GLU A 39 -6.25 -10.67 6.03
C GLU A 39 -6.38 -10.00 7.41
N SER A 40 -6.86 -8.76 7.46
CA SER A 40 -7.14 -8.06 8.72
C SER A 40 -8.47 -8.46 9.35
N GLY A 41 -9.35 -9.15 8.61
CA GLY A 41 -10.71 -9.47 9.04
C GLY A 41 -11.61 -8.23 9.22
N SER A 42 -11.16 -7.05 8.77
CA SER A 42 -11.90 -5.79 8.87
C SER A 42 -11.63 -4.90 7.67
N SER A 43 -12.68 -4.22 7.20
CA SER A 43 -12.60 -3.22 6.13
C SER A 43 -12.42 -1.78 6.65
N ASP A 44 -12.25 -1.57 7.96
CA ASP A 44 -12.22 -0.22 8.56
C ASP A 44 -11.07 0.65 8.06
N VAL A 45 -9.85 0.10 8.00
CA VAL A 45 -8.66 0.79 7.48
C VAL A 45 -8.92 1.23 6.03
N ILE A 46 -9.43 0.29 5.25
CA ILE A 46 -9.69 0.42 3.84
C ILE A 46 -10.81 1.45 3.58
N TYR A 47 -11.87 1.43 4.38
CA TYR A 47 -12.93 2.44 4.40
C TYR A 47 -12.39 3.82 4.77
N GLY A 48 -11.55 3.92 5.81
CA GLY A 48 -10.89 5.18 6.22
C GLY A 48 -10.05 5.77 5.10
N ILE A 49 -9.32 4.94 4.35
CA ILE A 49 -8.54 5.36 3.19
C ILE A 49 -9.44 5.92 2.08
N TRP A 50 -10.50 5.20 1.68
CA TRP A 50 -11.38 5.65 0.59
C TRP A 50 -12.24 6.85 0.93
N THR A 51 -12.66 6.98 2.19
CA THR A 51 -13.44 8.13 2.68
C THR A 51 -12.58 9.31 3.11
N ARG A 52 -11.24 9.19 3.00
CA ARG A 52 -10.26 10.16 3.48
C ARG A 52 -10.39 10.46 5.00
N ASN A 53 -10.99 9.55 5.75
CA ASN A 53 -11.07 9.59 7.20
C ASN A 53 -9.89 8.82 7.79
N ARG A 54 -8.73 9.49 7.88
CA ARG A 54 -7.48 8.87 8.35
C ARG A 54 -7.46 8.57 9.85
N ASP A 55 -8.36 9.17 10.64
CA ASP A 55 -8.46 8.97 12.09
C ASP A 55 -8.84 7.53 12.46
N ARG A 56 -9.34 6.75 11.49
CA ARG A 56 -9.65 5.33 11.67
C ARG A 56 -8.42 4.42 11.60
N LEU A 57 -7.27 4.92 11.14
CA LEU A 57 -6.06 4.12 11.00
C LEU A 57 -5.35 4.03 12.35
N SER A 58 -4.85 2.85 12.67
CA SER A 58 -3.90 2.73 13.78
C SER A 58 -2.63 3.52 13.47
N LEU A 59 -1.83 3.84 14.50
CA LEU A 59 -0.51 4.47 14.31
C LEU A 59 0.37 3.68 13.34
N ARG A 60 0.25 2.34 13.37
CA ARG A 60 0.97 1.43 12.47
C ARG A 60 0.49 1.53 11.03
N ASP A 61 -0.81 1.50 10.80
CA ASP A 61 -1.38 1.59 9.44
C ASP A 61 -1.12 2.97 8.83
N ALA A 62 -1.22 4.03 9.63
CA ALA A 62 -0.92 5.39 9.21
C ALA A 62 0.55 5.54 8.82
N ALA A 63 1.48 4.97 9.59
CA ALA A 63 2.91 4.98 9.29
C ALA A 63 3.24 4.22 7.98
N ILE A 64 2.67 3.02 7.81
CA ILE A 64 2.85 2.21 6.59
C ILE A 64 2.35 2.96 5.37
N LEU A 65 1.14 3.52 5.46
CA LEU A 65 0.56 4.24 4.36
C LEU A 65 1.35 5.51 4.03
N ALA A 66 1.75 6.30 5.03
CA ALA A 66 2.55 7.51 4.82
C ALA A 66 3.89 7.18 4.14
N PHE A 67 4.57 6.13 4.59
CA PHE A 67 5.80 5.66 3.95
C PHE A 67 5.57 5.22 2.51
N ALA A 68 4.50 4.47 2.24
CA ALA A 68 4.15 4.05 0.88
C ALA A 68 3.85 5.21 -0.05
N GLU A 69 3.12 6.22 0.44
CA GLU A 69 2.83 7.44 -0.31
C GLU A 69 4.13 8.21 -0.62
N ALA A 70 4.99 8.41 0.38
CA ALA A 70 6.27 9.10 0.22
C ALA A 70 7.25 8.37 -0.71
N LEU A 71 7.33 7.05 -0.62
CA LEU A 71 8.21 6.23 -1.46
C LEU A 71 7.72 6.17 -2.93
N SER A 72 6.42 6.35 -3.14
CA SER A 72 5.79 6.29 -4.47
C SER A 72 5.73 7.64 -5.19
N ALA A 73 5.96 8.75 -4.48
CA ALA A 73 5.98 10.09 -5.05
C ALA A 73 7.05 10.27 -6.14
N THR A 74 6.84 11.25 -7.03
CA THR A 74 7.84 11.63 -8.05
C THR A 74 8.07 13.15 -7.97
N PRO A 75 9.24 13.62 -7.49
CA PRO A 75 10.38 12.84 -6.97
C PRO A 75 10.06 12.08 -5.68
N VAL A 76 10.85 11.04 -5.38
CA VAL A 76 10.70 10.24 -4.14
C VAL A 76 10.88 11.12 -2.92
N ALA A 77 9.94 11.05 -1.98
CA ALA A 77 9.92 11.86 -0.75
C ALA A 77 10.19 11.04 0.52
N ALA A 78 10.40 9.72 0.40
CA ALA A 78 10.71 8.86 1.54
C ALA A 78 12.06 9.25 2.19
N THR A 79 12.06 9.39 3.50
CA THR A 79 13.23 9.81 4.31
C THR A 79 13.49 8.80 5.44
N ARG A 80 14.62 8.99 6.14
CA ARG A 80 14.95 8.22 7.34
C ARG A 80 13.91 8.37 8.46
N ASP A 81 13.25 9.52 8.54
CA ASP A 81 12.21 9.77 9.55
C ASP A 81 11.01 8.85 9.36
N HIS A 82 10.59 8.61 8.11
CA HIS A 82 9.53 7.64 7.84
C HIS A 82 9.91 6.23 8.30
N VAL A 83 11.17 5.83 8.07
CA VAL A 83 11.68 4.53 8.54
C VAL A 83 11.73 4.47 10.07
N ALA A 84 12.09 5.57 10.74
CA ALA A 84 12.02 5.67 12.19
C ALA A 84 10.57 5.52 12.69
N THR A 85 9.60 6.21 12.08
CA THR A 85 8.17 6.08 12.42
C THR A 85 7.66 4.65 12.25
N LEU A 86 8.10 3.92 11.22
CA LEU A 86 7.75 2.50 11.06
C LEU A 86 8.30 1.63 12.19
N ARG A 87 9.54 1.89 12.63
CA ARG A 87 10.15 1.17 13.76
C ARG A 87 9.43 1.48 15.07
N ASP A 88 9.08 2.74 15.31
CA ASP A 88 8.34 3.18 16.50
C ASP A 88 6.92 2.57 16.53
N ALA A 89 6.34 2.31 15.34
CA ALA A 89 5.09 1.57 15.20
C ALA A 89 5.23 0.04 15.34
N GLY A 90 6.43 -0.44 15.69
CA GLY A 90 6.70 -1.85 15.98
C GLY A 90 6.92 -2.72 14.76
N LEU A 91 7.33 -2.16 13.61
CA LEU A 91 7.80 -2.98 12.48
C LEU A 91 9.26 -3.39 12.70
N SER A 92 9.54 -4.69 12.50
CA SER A 92 10.92 -5.18 12.50
C SER A 92 11.67 -4.73 11.24
N PRO A 93 13.02 -4.76 11.23
CA PRO A 93 13.81 -4.48 10.02
C PRO A 93 13.39 -5.34 8.81
N ASP A 94 13.20 -6.64 9.01
CA ASP A 94 12.76 -7.56 7.94
C ASP A 94 11.36 -7.21 7.44
N GLU A 95 10.46 -6.74 8.33
CA GLU A 95 9.14 -6.25 7.93
C GLU A 95 9.24 -4.97 7.08
N ILE A 96 10.15 -4.06 7.42
CA ILE A 96 10.36 -2.83 6.64
C ILE A 96 10.94 -3.16 5.27
N ASP A 97 11.89 -4.08 5.19
CA ASP A 97 12.45 -4.51 3.91
C ASP A 97 11.37 -5.15 3.02
N ASN A 98 10.55 -6.04 3.56
CA ASN A 98 9.44 -6.63 2.82
C ASN A 98 8.44 -5.58 2.33
N LEU A 99 8.10 -4.59 3.18
CA LEU A 99 7.24 -3.48 2.83
C LEU A 99 7.82 -2.65 1.67
N ILE A 100 9.11 -2.32 1.70
CA ILE A 100 9.80 -1.60 0.62
C ILE A 100 9.69 -2.36 -0.70
N HIS A 101 9.97 -3.66 -0.68
CA HIS A 101 9.88 -4.49 -1.89
C HIS A 101 8.45 -4.58 -2.42
N ALA A 102 7.45 -4.68 -1.54
CA ALA A 102 6.03 -4.68 -1.92
C ALA A 102 5.60 -3.33 -2.55
N ILE A 103 6.05 -2.21 -2.01
CA ILE A 103 5.78 -0.88 -2.58
C ILE A 103 6.48 -0.73 -3.94
N ALA A 104 7.75 -1.12 -4.03
CA ALA A 104 8.55 -0.97 -5.25
C ALA A 104 7.97 -1.77 -6.44
N ILE A 105 7.57 -3.03 -6.20
CA ILE A 105 6.98 -3.86 -7.27
C ILE A 105 5.64 -3.29 -7.75
N PHE A 106 4.83 -2.71 -6.85
CA PHE A 106 3.59 -2.03 -7.25
C PHE A 106 3.86 -0.72 -7.97
N CYS A 107 4.86 0.06 -7.56
CA CYS A 107 5.28 1.25 -8.31
C CYS A 107 5.68 0.91 -9.76
N TRP A 108 6.38 -0.21 -9.97
CA TRP A 108 6.68 -0.71 -11.31
C TRP A 108 5.42 -1.18 -12.05
N ALA A 109 4.59 -2.02 -11.42
CA ALA A 109 3.38 -2.55 -12.03
C ALA A 109 2.40 -1.44 -12.43
N ASN A 110 2.22 -0.42 -11.61
CA ASN A 110 1.37 0.73 -11.91
C ASN A 110 1.80 1.43 -13.20
N ARG A 111 3.12 1.64 -13.38
CA ARG A 111 3.69 2.25 -14.59
C ARG A 111 3.52 1.37 -15.83
N LEU A 112 3.43 0.05 -15.67
CA LEU A 112 3.11 -0.88 -16.75
C LEU A 112 1.62 -0.84 -17.12
N MET A 113 0.71 -0.73 -16.14
CA MET A 113 -0.74 -0.81 -16.38
C MET A 113 -1.34 0.41 -17.09
N HIS A 114 -0.74 1.59 -16.94
CA HIS A 114 -1.15 2.82 -17.61
C HIS A 114 -1.07 2.74 -19.15
N PRO A 115 0.10 2.46 -19.77
CA PRO A 115 0.20 2.34 -21.23
C PRO A 115 -0.58 1.14 -21.80
N LEU A 116 -0.83 0.10 -21.01
CA LEU A 116 -1.70 -1.03 -21.39
C LEU A 116 -3.20 -0.71 -21.34
N GLY A 117 -3.59 0.53 -21.00
CA GLY A 117 -5.00 0.95 -20.94
C GLY A 117 -5.81 0.21 -19.86
N SER A 118 -5.14 -0.36 -18.85
CA SER A 118 -5.74 -1.23 -17.83
C SER A 118 -5.65 -0.66 -16.41
N ALA A 119 -5.22 0.61 -16.27
CA ALA A 119 -5.15 1.29 -14.98
C ALA A 119 -6.53 1.65 -14.38
N THR A 120 -7.60 1.60 -15.18
CA THR A 120 -8.98 1.80 -14.73
C THR A 120 -9.75 0.49 -14.62
N LEU A 121 -10.74 0.43 -13.72
CA LEU A 121 -11.66 -0.71 -13.68
C LEU A 121 -12.51 -0.72 -14.95
N LYS A 122 -12.51 -1.84 -15.68
CA LYS A 122 -13.40 -2.02 -16.84
C LYS A 122 -14.84 -2.05 -16.34
N ARG A 123 -15.67 -1.14 -16.84
CA ARG A 123 -17.12 -1.17 -16.59
C ARG A 123 -17.66 -2.43 -17.29
N LYS A 124 -18.35 -3.32 -16.57
CA LYS A 124 -19.15 -4.36 -17.25
C LYS A 124 -20.17 -3.63 -18.12
N GLN A 125 -20.05 -3.75 -19.43
CA GLN A 125 -21.14 -3.41 -20.34
C GLN A 125 -22.30 -4.35 -19.99
N LYS A 126 -23.44 -3.77 -19.64
CA LYS A 126 -24.70 -4.49 -19.49
C LYS A 126 -25.23 -4.85 -20.87
#